data_AF-A0A380E345-F1
#
_entry.id   AF-A0A380E345-F1
#
_cell.length_a   1.000
_cell.length_b   1.000
_cell.length_c   1.000
_cell.angle_alpha   90.00
_cell.angle_beta   90.00
_cell.angle_gamma   90.00
#
_symmetry.space_group_name_H-M   'P 1'
#
loop_
_entity.id
_entity.type
_entity.pdbx_description
1 polymer ?
#
loop_
_entity_poly.entity_id
_entity_poly.type
_entity_poly.pdbx_seq_one_letter_code
_entity_poly.pdbx_strand_id
1 'polypeptide(L)'
;MSKLTLSIWTISPYKLYLLDKGDVLKFRETSYTSRVYLAVGGGFELDAWLGSNSTDFNVKIGGFKGRTLQDGDEIKLKRDYTARHHKLFENLAHTKQTDWGIDGYALSFNYMSDVFHVVKNKGTEDFKEDAIQRFVKHDYKVTSKAIAWG
;
A
#
# COMPACT_ATOMS: atom_id res chain seq x y z
N MET A 1 -15.32 -1.37 -1.42
CA MET A 1 -14.18 -1.82 -2.27
C MET A 1 -13.81 -0.73 -3.26
N SER A 2 -12.55 -0.32 -3.32
CA SER A 2 -12.03 0.62 -4.33
C SER A 2 -12.12 0.00 -5.72
N LYS A 3 -12.69 0.72 -6.70
CA LYS A 3 -12.73 0.28 -8.11
C LYS A 3 -11.49 0.81 -8.83
N LEU A 4 -10.69 -0.08 -9.40
CA LEU A 4 -9.55 0.26 -10.25
C LEU A 4 -9.94 0.03 -11.71
N THR A 5 -9.48 0.85 -12.64
CA THR A 5 -9.73 0.66 -14.07
C THR A 5 -8.41 0.47 -14.80
N LEU A 6 -8.27 -0.61 -15.55
CA LEU A 6 -7.17 -0.84 -16.47
C LEU A 6 -7.71 -0.69 -17.89
N SER A 7 -7.17 0.26 -18.65
CA SER A 7 -7.66 0.67 -19.99
C SER A 7 -9.17 1.00 -19.98
N ILE A 8 -10.03 0.00 -20.18
CA ILE A 8 -11.50 0.07 -20.21
C ILE A 8 -12.20 -0.89 -19.22
N TRP A 9 -11.46 -1.78 -18.54
CA TRP A 9 -12.01 -2.82 -17.68
C TRP A 9 -11.81 -2.50 -16.20
N THR A 10 -12.77 -2.87 -15.37
CA THR A 10 -12.60 -2.75 -13.91
C THR A 10 -11.79 -3.94 -13.41
N ILE A 11 -10.67 -3.68 -12.74
CA ILE A 11 -9.87 -4.71 -12.08
C ILE A 11 -10.14 -4.71 -10.58
N SER A 12 -9.94 -5.88 -9.96
CA SER A 12 -10.13 -6.05 -8.52
C SER A 12 -8.78 -5.95 -7.80
N PRO A 13 -8.70 -5.31 -6.63
CA PRO A 13 -7.48 -5.32 -5.83
C PRO A 13 -7.14 -6.75 -5.38
N TYR A 14 -5.89 -6.96 -4.93
CA TYR A 14 -5.40 -8.22 -4.36
C TYR A 14 -5.33 -9.41 -5.32
N LYS A 15 -5.29 -9.14 -6.62
CA LYS A 15 -5.04 -10.11 -7.69
C LYS A 15 -3.85 -9.69 -8.54
N LEU A 16 -3.26 -10.66 -9.23
CA LEU A 16 -2.17 -10.40 -10.17
C LEU A 16 -2.75 -10.24 -11.57
N TYR A 17 -2.26 -9.23 -12.28
CA TYR A 17 -2.64 -8.90 -13.65
C TYR A 17 -1.39 -8.83 -14.51
N LEU A 18 -1.44 -9.46 -15.69
CA LEU A 18 -0.40 -9.33 -16.70
C LEU A 18 -0.80 -8.18 -17.64
N LEU A 19 0.01 -7.13 -17.64
CA LEU A 19 -0.24 -5.90 -18.39
C LEU A 19 0.63 -5.85 -19.65
N ASP A 20 0.09 -5.28 -20.72
CA ASP A 20 0.82 -5.03 -21.95
C ASP A 20 1.33 -3.58 -22.01
N LYS A 21 2.34 -3.34 -22.86
CA LYS A 21 2.86 -2.00 -23.08
C LYS A 21 1.74 -1.10 -23.61
N GLY A 22 1.52 0.03 -22.94
CA GLY A 22 0.49 1.01 -23.30
C GLY A 22 -0.79 0.89 -22.47
N ASP A 23 -0.92 -0.15 -21.64
CA ASP A 23 -2.02 -0.23 -20.68
C ASP A 23 -1.94 0.91 -19.65
N VAL A 24 -3.11 1.44 -19.28
CA VAL A 24 -3.24 2.54 -18.33
C VAL A 24 -4.03 2.08 -17.12
N LEU A 25 -3.40 2.07 -15.95
CA LEU A 25 -4.06 1.85 -14.67
C LEU A 25 -4.52 3.19 -14.07
N LYS A 26 -5.81 3.30 -13.81
CA LYS A 26 -6.44 4.46 -13.16
C LYS A 26 -7.04 4.07 -11.81
N PHE A 27 -6.67 4.81 -10.78
CA PHE A 27 -7.26 4.71 -9.45
C PHE A 27 -8.49 5.60 -9.40
N ARG A 28 -9.60 5.10 -8.85
CA ARG A 28 -10.77 5.93 -8.51
C ARG A 28 -10.78 6.14 -7.01
N GLU A 29 -11.27 7.31 -6.59
CA GLU A 29 -11.45 7.61 -5.17
C GLU A 29 -12.24 6.52 -4.46
N THR A 30 -11.81 6.22 -3.25
CA THR A 30 -12.49 5.28 -2.36
C THR A 30 -12.77 5.94 -1.03
N SER A 31 -13.97 5.73 -0.51
CA SER A 31 -14.41 6.22 0.80
C SER A 31 -13.94 5.34 1.96
N TYR A 32 -13.27 4.21 1.69
CA TYR A 32 -13.03 3.15 2.68
C TYR A 32 -11.56 2.98 3.08
N THR A 33 -10.61 3.42 2.26
CA THR A 33 -9.18 3.28 2.57
C THR A 33 -8.45 4.60 2.30
N SER A 34 -7.47 4.93 3.15
CA SER A 34 -6.64 6.13 2.98
C SER A 34 -5.42 5.89 2.10
N ARG A 35 -5.06 4.62 1.86
CA ARG A 35 -3.85 4.21 1.14
C ARG A 35 -4.14 3.04 0.22
N VAL A 36 -3.41 3.00 -0.89
CA VAL A 36 -3.38 1.90 -1.86
C VAL A 36 -1.93 1.61 -2.19
N TYR A 37 -1.60 0.33 -2.35
CA TYR A 37 -0.25 -0.10 -2.72
C TYR A 37 -0.29 -0.74 -4.10
N LEU A 38 0.70 -0.42 -4.93
CA LEU A 38 0.91 -1.00 -6.25
C LEU A 38 2.26 -1.72 -6.25
N ALA A 39 2.23 -2.99 -6.64
CA ALA A 39 3.44 -3.78 -6.87
C ALA A 39 3.54 -4.13 -8.35
N VAL A 40 4.77 -4.16 -8.87
CA VAL A 40 5.10 -4.57 -10.23
C VAL A 40 6.07 -5.74 -10.18
N GLY A 41 5.89 -6.72 -11.08
CA GLY A 41 6.81 -7.86 -11.17
C GLY A 41 8.25 -7.39 -11.39
N GLY A 42 9.19 -7.94 -10.62
CA GLY A 42 10.61 -7.54 -10.66
C GLY A 42 10.94 -6.20 -9.98
N GLY A 43 9.95 -5.41 -9.58
CA GLY A 43 10.14 -4.15 -8.84
C GLY A 43 10.50 -2.93 -9.69
N PHE A 44 10.59 -1.79 -9.02
CA PHE A 44 10.99 -0.50 -9.59
C PHE A 44 12.51 -0.29 -9.42
N GLU A 45 13.14 0.34 -10.40
CA GLU A 45 14.51 0.84 -10.30
C GLU A 45 14.47 2.19 -9.58
N LEU A 46 14.97 2.21 -8.34
CA LEU A 46 14.85 3.32 -7.40
C LEU A 46 16.20 3.57 -6.72
N ASP A 47 16.35 4.76 -6.16
CA ASP A 47 17.52 5.12 -5.37
C ASP A 47 17.44 4.42 -4.01
N ALA A 48 18.36 3.48 -3.79
CA ALA A 48 18.47 2.81 -2.51
C ALA A 48 19.24 3.69 -1.52
N TRP A 49 18.72 3.79 -0.29
CA TRP A 49 19.41 4.41 0.83
C TRP A 49 19.46 3.44 2.01
N LEU A 50 20.66 3.22 2.56
CA LEU A 50 20.90 2.24 3.64
C LEU A 50 20.33 0.84 3.35
N GLY A 51 20.38 0.40 2.08
CA GLY A 51 19.84 -0.89 1.65
C GLY A 51 18.32 -0.96 1.52
N SER A 52 17.61 0.18 1.64
CA SER A 52 16.16 0.27 1.49
C SER A 52 15.76 1.15 0.30
N ASN A 53 14.64 0.83 -0.33
CA ASN A 53 14.03 1.63 -1.41
C ASN A 53 12.90 2.55 -0.90
N SER A 54 12.72 2.65 0.42
CA SER A 54 11.72 3.56 0.99
C SER A 54 12.14 5.01 0.83
N THR A 55 11.16 5.89 0.57
CA THR A 55 11.37 7.33 0.53
C THR A 55 11.22 7.93 1.92
N ASP A 56 12.20 8.69 2.37
CA ASP A 56 12.04 9.62 3.49
C ASP A 56 11.79 11.03 2.95
N PHE A 57 10.58 11.53 3.17
CA PHE A 57 10.14 12.83 2.66
C PHE A 57 10.72 14.02 3.42
N ASN A 58 11.17 13.84 4.66
CA ASN A 58 11.70 14.94 5.47
C ASN A 58 13.09 15.33 5.00
N VAL A 59 13.96 14.33 4.85
CA VAL A 59 15.35 14.53 4.44
C VAL A 59 15.54 14.35 2.92
N LYS A 60 14.49 13.94 2.21
CA LYS A 60 14.41 13.80 0.75
C LYS A 60 15.42 12.80 0.18
N ILE A 61 15.42 11.59 0.73
CA ILE A 61 16.31 10.51 0.31
C ILE A 61 15.54 9.23 0.01
N GLY A 62 16.15 8.38 -0.82
CA GLY A 62 15.61 7.08 -1.19
C GLY A 62 14.41 7.14 -2.14
N GLY A 63 14.01 5.98 -2.66
CA GLY A 63 12.85 5.84 -3.54
C GLY A 63 13.05 6.57 -4.87
N PHE A 64 12.05 7.33 -5.32
CA PHE A 64 12.14 8.09 -6.55
C PHE A 64 12.51 9.55 -6.27
N LYS A 65 13.78 9.91 -6.50
CA LYS A 65 14.31 11.27 -6.33
C LYS A 65 14.06 11.87 -4.93
N GLY A 66 13.85 11.04 -3.91
CA GLY A 66 13.58 11.52 -2.54
C GLY A 66 12.28 12.31 -2.37
N ARG A 67 11.29 12.19 -3.28
CA ARG A 67 10.07 12.99 -3.23
C ARG A 67 8.82 12.21 -3.63
N THR A 68 7.66 12.84 -3.46
CA THR A 68 6.40 12.33 -4.03
C THR A 68 6.46 12.32 -5.55
N LEU A 69 5.79 11.35 -6.18
CA LEU A 69 5.63 11.31 -7.63
C LEU A 69 4.82 12.51 -8.11
N GLN A 70 5.13 12.97 -9.31
CA GLN A 70 4.53 14.11 -9.98
C GLN A 70 4.10 13.71 -11.38
N ASP A 71 3.13 14.44 -11.94
CA ASP A 71 2.69 14.23 -13.31
C ASP A 71 3.85 14.34 -14.29
N GLY A 72 3.96 13.36 -15.17
CA GLY A 72 5.06 13.25 -16.14
C GLY A 72 6.32 12.54 -15.61
N ASP A 73 6.35 12.09 -14.35
CA ASP A 73 7.44 11.25 -13.87
C ASP A 73 7.43 9.88 -14.58
N GLU A 74 8.62 9.46 -15.02
CA GLU A 74 8.87 8.14 -15.59
C GLU A 74 9.79 7.36 -14.65
N ILE A 75 9.32 6.20 -14.18
CA ILE A 75 10.08 5.29 -13.32
C ILE A 75 10.43 4.05 -14.12
N LYS A 76 11.72 3.71 -14.18
CA LYS A 76 12.17 2.48 -14.82
C LYS A 76 11.78 1.27 -13.98
N LEU A 77 11.40 0.20 -14.66
CA LEU A 77 11.19 -1.09 -14.02
C LEU A 77 12.55 -1.78 -13.91
N LYS A 78 12.84 -2.36 -12.75
CA LYS A 78 14.09 -3.11 -12.52
C LYS A 78 14.14 -4.38 -13.38
N ARG A 79 12.98 -4.96 -13.69
CA ARG A 79 12.83 -6.19 -14.51
C ARG A 79 13.65 -7.37 -13.98
N ASP A 80 13.83 -7.43 -12.67
CA ASP A 80 14.53 -8.50 -11.98
C ASP A 80 13.62 -9.74 -11.88
N TYR A 81 13.45 -10.41 -13.02
CA TYR A 81 12.53 -11.53 -13.16
C TYR A 81 13.22 -12.84 -12.79
N THR A 82 12.70 -13.48 -11.75
CA THR A 82 13.05 -14.87 -11.42
C THR A 82 12.37 -15.86 -12.35
N ALA A 83 12.81 -17.13 -12.37
CA ALA A 83 12.16 -18.21 -13.12
C ALA A 83 10.66 -18.34 -12.80
N ARG A 84 10.26 -18.05 -11.54
CA ARG A 84 8.84 -18.03 -11.15
C ARG A 84 8.04 -16.92 -11.83
N HIS A 85 8.64 -15.74 -12.04
CA HIS A 85 7.98 -14.67 -12.77
C HIS A 85 7.75 -15.07 -14.23
N HIS A 86 8.75 -15.63 -14.89
CA HIS A 86 8.59 -16.12 -16.26
C HIS A 86 7.48 -17.15 -16.37
N LYS A 87 7.44 -18.11 -15.45
CA LYS A 87 6.37 -19.11 -15.45
C LYS A 87 4.99 -18.50 -15.23
N LEU A 88 4.90 -17.50 -14.35
CA LEU A 88 3.67 -16.76 -14.13
C LEU A 88 3.23 -16.01 -15.39
N PHE A 89 4.16 -15.38 -16.13
CA PHE A 89 3.83 -14.68 -17.37
C PHE A 89 3.31 -15.62 -18.45
N GLU A 90 3.92 -16.81 -18.60
CA GLU A 90 3.42 -17.86 -19.50
C GLU A 90 1.98 -18.26 -19.15
N ASN A 91 1.73 -18.55 -17.87
CA ASN A 91 0.41 -18.98 -17.40
C ASN A 91 -0.66 -17.89 -17.61
N LEU A 92 -0.26 -16.62 -17.47
CA LEU A 92 -1.15 -15.46 -17.61
C LEU A 92 -1.23 -14.91 -19.05
N ALA A 93 -0.48 -15.48 -20.00
CA ALA A 93 -0.41 -14.96 -21.36
C ALA A 93 -1.79 -14.84 -22.03
N HIS A 94 -2.68 -15.79 -21.74
CA HIS A 94 -4.04 -15.84 -22.28
C HIS A 94 -5.09 -15.24 -21.33
N THR A 95 -5.04 -15.57 -20.03
CA THR A 95 -6.08 -15.16 -19.07
C THR A 95 -5.92 -13.73 -18.58
N LYS A 96 -4.69 -13.17 -18.68
CA LYS A 96 -4.29 -11.81 -18.23
C LYS A 96 -4.48 -11.53 -16.73
N GLN A 97 -5.02 -12.47 -15.96
CA GLN A 97 -5.21 -12.36 -14.52
C GLN A 97 -5.19 -13.73 -13.82
N THR A 98 -4.93 -13.72 -12.53
CA THR A 98 -5.08 -14.92 -11.68
C THR A 98 -6.53 -15.13 -11.25
N ASP A 99 -6.96 -16.40 -11.23
CA ASP A 99 -8.27 -16.77 -10.69
C ASP A 99 -8.30 -16.67 -9.16
N TRP A 100 -7.15 -16.88 -8.53
CA TRP A 100 -6.92 -16.68 -7.11
C TRP A 100 -6.47 -15.25 -6.78
N GLY A 101 -6.68 -14.85 -5.54
CA GLY A 101 -6.29 -13.57 -4.96
C GLY A 101 -6.66 -13.55 -3.49
N ILE A 102 -6.38 -12.45 -2.79
CA ILE A 102 -6.86 -12.29 -1.42
C ILE A 102 -8.29 -11.76 -1.47
N ASP A 103 -9.21 -12.46 -0.82
CA ASP A 103 -10.59 -12.02 -0.70
C ASP A 103 -10.66 -10.68 0.06
N GLY A 104 -11.29 -9.69 -0.56
CA GLY A 104 -11.44 -8.37 0.04
C GLY A 104 -12.31 -8.40 1.31
N TYR A 105 -13.22 -9.37 1.46
CA TYR A 105 -13.97 -9.56 2.70
C TYR A 105 -13.06 -10.03 3.85
N ALA A 106 -12.21 -11.03 3.60
CA ALA A 106 -11.23 -11.50 4.58
C ALA A 106 -10.28 -10.37 5.04
N LEU A 107 -9.84 -9.49 4.13
CA LEU A 107 -9.02 -8.33 4.50
C LEU A 107 -9.82 -7.29 5.29
N SER A 108 -11.07 -7.02 4.90
CA SER A 108 -11.90 -6.05 5.61
C SER A 108 -12.16 -6.47 7.07
N PHE A 109 -12.42 -7.75 7.32
CA PHE A 109 -12.68 -8.26 8.66
C PHE A 109 -11.43 -8.18 9.57
N ASN A 110 -10.24 -8.44 9.01
CA ASN A 110 -9.00 -8.50 9.80
C ASN A 110 -8.29 -7.15 9.94
N TYR A 111 -8.47 -6.23 8.99
CA TYR A 111 -7.71 -4.97 8.95
C TYR A 111 -8.57 -3.71 9.08
N MET A 112 -9.90 -3.80 8.99
CA MET A 112 -10.80 -2.66 9.22
C MET A 112 -11.43 -2.76 10.61
N SER A 113 -10.59 -2.71 11.63
CA SER A 113 -11.03 -2.48 13.00
C SER A 113 -10.65 -1.06 13.43
N ASP A 114 -11.55 -0.43 14.19
CA ASP A 114 -11.31 0.79 14.95
C ASP A 114 -10.72 0.51 16.34
N VAL A 115 -10.49 -0.76 16.67
CA VAL A 115 -9.89 -1.20 17.93
C VAL A 115 -8.38 -1.37 17.76
N PHE A 116 -7.62 -0.66 18.58
CA PHE A 116 -6.17 -0.76 18.63
C PHE A 116 -5.73 -1.42 19.95
N HIS A 117 -4.82 -2.38 19.85
CA HIS A 117 -4.18 -2.96 21.03
C HIS A 117 -2.97 -2.12 21.42
N VAL A 118 -2.97 -1.64 22.66
CA VAL A 118 -1.91 -0.80 23.23
C VAL A 118 -1.20 -1.56 24.35
N VAL A 119 0.13 -1.47 24.37
CA VAL A 119 0.97 -2.10 25.40
C VAL A 119 1.43 -1.04 26.38
N LYS A 120 1.21 -1.28 27.68
CA LYS A 120 1.70 -0.37 28.74
C LYS A 120 3.23 -0.29 28.70
N ASN A 121 3.76 0.90 28.94
CA ASN A 121 5.19 1.16 29.02
C ASN A 121 5.53 1.98 30.27
N LYS A 122 6.81 2.30 30.46
CA LYS A 122 7.28 3.06 31.64
C LYS A 122 6.57 4.40 31.82
N GLY A 123 6.25 5.11 30.73
CA GLY A 123 5.54 6.39 30.79
C GLY A 123 4.07 6.28 31.20
N THR A 124 3.53 5.06 31.33
CA THR A 124 2.17 4.85 31.83
C THR A 124 2.03 5.20 33.30
N GLU A 125 3.11 5.05 34.09
CA GLU A 125 3.13 5.36 35.53
C GLU A 125 2.99 6.86 35.83
N ASP A 126 3.28 7.72 34.84
CA ASP A 126 3.15 9.17 34.96
C ASP A 126 1.68 9.64 34.94
N PHE A 127 0.74 8.76 34.60
CA PHE A 127 -0.69 9.07 34.47
C PHE A 127 -1.50 8.49 35.61
N LYS A 128 -2.54 9.22 36.01
CA LYS A 128 -3.54 8.73 36.96
C LYS A 128 -4.35 7.59 36.34
N GLU A 129 -4.82 6.67 37.19
CA GLU A 129 -5.60 5.50 36.73
C GLU A 129 -6.85 5.89 35.95
N ASP A 130 -7.56 6.95 36.33
CA ASP A 130 -8.73 7.44 35.60
C ASP A 130 -8.40 7.92 34.18
N ALA A 131 -7.24 8.54 33.99
CA ALA A 131 -6.75 8.94 32.66
C ALA A 131 -6.43 7.73 31.79
N ILE A 132 -5.82 6.68 32.36
CA ILE A 132 -5.54 5.42 31.65
C ILE A 132 -6.86 4.73 31.25
N GLN A 133 -7.84 4.68 32.16
CA GLN A 133 -9.15 4.10 31.87
C GLN A 133 -9.88 4.88 30.78
N ARG A 134 -9.80 6.21 30.79
CA ARG A 134 -10.35 7.06 29.72
C ARG A 134 -9.68 6.73 28.38
N PHE A 135 -8.35 6.62 28.37
CA PHE A 135 -7.58 6.30 27.16
C PHE A 135 -7.98 4.99 26.48
N VAL A 136 -8.23 3.94 27.26
CA VAL A 136 -8.54 2.61 26.69
C VAL A 136 -10.02 2.45 26.32
N LYS A 137 -10.93 3.23 26.93
CA LYS A 137 -12.38 3.03 26.81
C LYS A 137 -13.12 4.06 25.98
N HIS A 138 -12.51 5.19 25.65
CA HIS A 138 -13.17 6.25 24.88
C HIS A 138 -12.85 6.15 23.40
N ASP A 139 -13.77 6.67 22.60
CA ASP A 139 -13.58 6.85 21.17
C ASP A 139 -12.71 8.07 20.90
N TYR A 140 -11.79 7.92 19.93
CA TYR A 140 -10.90 8.98 19.47
C TYR A 140 -11.13 9.28 18.00
N LYS A 141 -11.09 10.56 17.65
CA LYS A 141 -11.25 11.03 16.27
C LYS A 141 -9.89 11.37 15.68
N VAL A 142 -9.55 10.75 14.55
CA VAL A 142 -8.39 11.13 13.74
C VAL A 142 -8.60 12.53 13.19
N THR A 143 -7.62 13.41 13.41
CA THR A 143 -7.66 14.78 12.92
C THR A 143 -7.10 14.88 11.50
N SER A 144 -7.43 15.95 10.78
CA SER A 144 -6.90 16.21 9.43
C SER A 144 -5.38 16.49 9.38
N LYS A 145 -4.71 16.55 10.53
CA LYS A 145 -3.25 16.74 10.61
C LYS A 145 -2.47 15.42 10.54
N ALA A 146 -3.15 14.28 10.61
CA ALA A 146 -2.50 12.97 10.62
C ALA A 146 -1.79 12.70 9.28
N ILE A 147 -0.47 12.51 9.34
CA ILE A 147 0.37 12.17 8.19
C ILE A 147 1.22 10.93 8.52
N ALA A 148 2.15 10.55 7.64
CA ALA A 148 3.01 9.37 7.85
C ALA A 148 3.84 9.44 9.15
N TRP A 149 3.98 10.61 9.75
CA TRP A 149 4.78 10.89 10.95
C TRP A 149 3.99 10.91 12.25
N GLY A 150 2.66 10.88 12.19
CA GLY A 150 1.76 11.08 13.34
C GLY A 150 0.58 11.97 13.02
#